data_AF-A0A820SA26-F1
#
_entry.id   AF-A0A820SA26-F1
#
_cell.length_a   1.000
_cell.length_b   1.000
_cell.length_c   1.000
_cell.angle_alpha   90.00
_cell.angle_beta   90.00
_cell.angle_gamma   90.00
#
_symmetry.space_group_name_H-M   'P 1'
#
loop_
_entity.id
_entity.type
_entity.pdbx_description
1 polymer ?
#
loop_
_entity_poly.entity_id
_entity_poly.type
_entity_poly.pdbx_seq_one_letter_code
_entity_poly.pdbx_strand_id
1 'polypeptide(L)'
;HHTTGPASGVTGGEHTGPGSSDGHHTTGPASGVTGGEHTGPSSSDDHHTTGPASGVTGGDDKHTGPGSSGDHHITGPASGVTGGEHTGPASSGDHHTTGPASGVTGGDDKHTGPGSSDDHHTTGPASGVTGGEGEHTGPGSSR
;
A
#
# COMPACT_ATOMS: atom_id res chain seq x y z
N HIS A 1 5.53 11.51 -8.51
CA HIS A 1 6.39 11.26 -9.69
C HIS A 1 5.61 10.49 -10.75
N HIS A 2 5.87 10.67 -12.05
CA HIS A 2 5.18 9.94 -13.12
C HIS A 2 6.19 9.33 -14.10
N THR A 3 6.06 8.02 -14.34
CA THR A 3 6.91 7.24 -15.24
C THR A 3 6.07 6.68 -16.37
N THR A 4 6.54 6.85 -17.61
CA THR A 4 5.91 6.25 -18.80
C THR A 4 6.92 5.35 -19.51
N GLY A 5 6.51 4.14 -19.86
CA GLY A 5 7.39 3.09 -20.37
C GLY A 5 7.74 2.05 -19.30
N PRO A 6 8.63 1.10 -19.62
CA PRO A 6 9.00 0.05 -18.69
C PRO A 6 9.73 0.63 -17.47
N ALA A 7 9.31 0.21 -16.27
CA ALA A 7 9.93 0.57 -15.00
C ALA A 7 10.45 -0.70 -14.31
N SER A 8 11.63 -0.65 -13.73
CA SER A 8 12.21 -1.79 -13.00
C SER A 8 13.05 -1.35 -11.83
N GLY A 9 12.89 -2.00 -10.67
CA GLY A 9 13.64 -1.67 -9.45
C GLY A 9 13.31 -0.28 -8.93
N VAL A 10 12.03 0.11 -8.98
CA VAL A 10 11.56 1.39 -8.45
C VAL A 10 11.35 1.22 -6.96
N THR A 11 12.00 2.05 -6.15
CA THR A 11 11.81 2.09 -4.70
C THR A 11 11.38 3.51 -4.32
N GLY A 12 10.36 3.62 -3.48
CA GLY A 12 9.92 4.88 -2.90
C GLY A 12 10.99 5.51 -2.01
N GLY A 13 10.80 6.77 -1.63
CA GLY A 13 11.72 7.48 -0.77
C GLY A 13 11.58 7.07 0.69
N GLU A 14 12.63 7.33 1.47
CA GLU A 14 12.54 7.32 2.94
C GLU A 14 12.36 8.76 3.43
N HIS A 15 11.33 9.00 4.23
CA HIS A 15 11.03 10.34 4.72
C HIS A 15 10.76 10.33 6.22
N THR A 16 11.42 11.25 6.93
CA THR A 16 11.23 11.45 8.36
C THR A 16 10.90 12.91 8.65
N GLY A 17 9.75 13.17 9.26
CA GLY A 17 9.36 14.52 9.66
C GLY A 17 7.86 14.80 9.57
N PRO A 18 7.44 16.03 9.90
CA PRO A 18 6.04 16.42 9.81
C PRO A 18 5.56 16.51 8.36
N GLY A 19 4.59 15.68 8.00
CA GLY A 19 3.90 15.72 6.70
C GLY A 19 4.75 15.16 5.57
N SER A 20 5.04 13.86 5.62
CA SER A 20 5.57 13.15 4.46
C SER A 20 4.44 12.82 3.50
N SER A 21 4.64 13.04 2.21
CA SER A 21 3.71 12.56 1.20
C SER A 21 4.46 12.21 -0.05
N ASP A 22 4.46 10.93 -0.39
CA ASP A 22 4.99 10.45 -1.65
C ASP A 22 3.88 9.89 -2.53
N GLY A 23 4.11 9.95 -3.83
CA GLY A 23 3.19 9.33 -4.76
C GLY A 23 3.83 9.07 -6.09
N HIS A 24 3.49 7.93 -6.70
CA HIS A 24 4.08 7.49 -7.95
C HIS A 24 3.05 6.89 -8.89
N HIS A 25 3.12 7.30 -10.14
CA HIS A 25 2.29 6.78 -11.20
C HIS A 25 3.16 6.16 -12.27
N THR A 26 2.97 4.87 -12.54
CA THR A 26 3.66 4.14 -13.62
C THR A 26 2.66 3.74 -14.69
N THR A 27 2.96 4.10 -15.94
CA THR A 27 2.21 3.61 -17.11
C THR A 27 3.15 2.79 -18.00
N GLY A 28 2.92 1.48 -18.06
CA GLY A 28 3.77 0.52 -18.77
C GLY A 28 4.07 -0.72 -17.91
N PRO A 29 4.85 -1.68 -18.44
CA PRO A 29 5.29 -2.83 -17.66
C PRO A 29 6.14 -2.39 -16.45
N ALA A 30 5.82 -2.89 -15.25
CA ALA A 30 6.55 -2.60 -14.03
C ALA A 30 7.05 -3.90 -13.38
N SER A 31 8.26 -3.90 -12.84
CA SER A 31 8.80 -5.06 -12.12
C SER A 31 9.69 -4.67 -10.95
N GLY A 32 9.50 -5.28 -9.79
CA GLY A 32 10.25 -4.93 -8.57
C GLY A 32 9.97 -3.48 -8.17
N VAL A 33 8.71 -3.18 -7.90
CA VAL A 33 8.28 -1.87 -7.39
C VAL A 33 8.05 -2.00 -5.89
N THR A 34 8.66 -1.12 -5.11
CA THR A 34 8.50 -1.07 -3.65
C THR A 34 8.08 0.33 -3.26
N GLY A 35 7.07 0.47 -2.40
CA GLY A 35 6.65 1.75 -1.84
C GLY A 35 7.74 2.41 -0.99
N GLY A 36 7.45 3.61 -0.48
CA GLY A 36 8.37 4.34 0.39
C GLY A 36 8.33 3.84 1.83
N GLU A 37 9.21 4.41 2.65
CA GLU A 37 9.10 4.31 4.10
C GLU A 37 8.92 5.70 4.68
N HIS A 38 7.92 5.87 5.55
CA HIS A 38 7.67 7.18 6.14
C HIS A 38 7.50 7.12 7.65
N THR A 39 8.10 8.11 8.32
CA THR A 39 8.05 8.28 9.77
C THR A 39 7.69 9.70 10.16
N GLY A 40 6.56 9.89 10.84
CA GLY A 40 6.16 11.25 11.24
C GLY A 40 4.80 11.37 11.92
N PRO A 41 4.39 12.59 12.32
CA PRO A 41 3.05 12.83 12.87
C PRO A 41 1.94 12.62 11.83
N SER A 42 2.25 12.71 10.53
CA SER A 42 1.33 12.39 9.44
C SER A 42 2.14 12.00 8.20
N SER A 43 1.68 10.97 7.50
CA SER A 43 2.25 10.43 6.28
C SER A 43 1.15 10.05 5.29
N SER A 44 1.43 10.15 3.99
CA SER A 44 0.59 9.56 2.94
C SER A 44 1.44 8.99 1.82
N ASP A 45 1.10 7.80 1.31
CA ASP A 45 1.88 7.15 0.24
C ASP A 45 0.96 6.54 -0.84
N ASP A 46 0.91 7.16 -2.02
CA ASP A 46 -0.05 6.81 -3.08
C ASP A 46 0.63 6.27 -4.34
N HIS A 47 0.38 5.01 -4.70
CA HIS A 47 1.00 4.38 -5.86
C HIS A 47 -0.04 3.86 -6.85
N HIS A 48 0.11 4.21 -8.13
CA HIS A 48 -0.71 3.65 -9.19
C HIS A 48 0.14 3.07 -10.32
N THR A 49 -0.16 1.82 -10.69
CA THR A 49 0.46 1.15 -11.83
C THR A 49 -0.61 0.78 -12.85
N THR A 50 -0.43 1.22 -14.10
CA THR A 50 -1.25 0.82 -15.25
C THR A 50 -0.39 0.03 -16.23
N GLY A 51 -0.70 -1.26 -16.39
CA GLY A 51 0.05 -2.20 -17.21
C GLY A 51 0.36 -3.50 -16.47
N PRO A 52 1.11 -4.43 -17.10
CA PRO A 52 1.58 -5.63 -16.43
C PRO A 52 2.52 -5.27 -15.28
N ALA A 53 2.29 -5.84 -14.09
CA ALA A 53 3.09 -5.59 -12.91
C ALA A 53 3.55 -6.92 -12.29
N SER A 54 4.81 -6.97 -11.83
CA SER A 54 5.33 -8.14 -11.12
C SER A 54 6.25 -7.77 -9.96
N GLY A 55 6.09 -8.40 -8.80
CA GLY A 55 6.87 -8.08 -7.61
C GLY A 55 6.62 -6.64 -7.18
N VAL A 56 5.37 -6.34 -6.83
CA VAL A 56 4.96 -5.04 -6.28
C VAL A 56 4.78 -5.20 -4.79
N THR A 57 5.42 -4.34 -4.01
CA THR A 57 5.31 -4.31 -2.55
C THR A 57 4.88 -2.90 -2.14
N GLY A 58 3.88 -2.80 -1.26
CA GLY A 58 3.46 -1.54 -0.66
C GLY A 58 4.59 -0.89 0.15
N GLY A 59 4.38 0.36 0.56
CA GLY A 59 5.29 1.09 1.44
C GLY A 59 4.97 0.87 2.91
N ASP A 60 5.89 1.25 3.78
CA ASP A 60 5.73 1.11 5.23
C ASP A 60 5.60 2.48 5.91
N ASP A 61 4.49 2.70 6.60
CA ASP A 61 4.26 3.94 7.35
C ASP A 61 4.27 3.72 8.86
N LYS A 62 5.07 4.51 9.57
CA LYS A 62 5.04 4.58 11.04
C LYS A 62 4.71 5.99 11.49
N HIS A 63 3.53 6.19 12.05
CA HIS A 63 3.05 7.51 12.43
C HIS A 63 2.78 7.66 13.94
N THR A 64 3.07 8.85 14.47
CA THR A 64 2.87 9.18 15.88
C THR A 64 1.77 10.22 16.12
N GLY A 65 1.14 10.72 15.06
CA GLY A 65 0.11 11.76 15.09
C GLY A 65 -1.22 11.29 14.49
N PRO A 66 -2.12 12.22 14.10
CA PRO A 66 -3.55 11.91 13.93
C PRO A 66 -3.93 11.14 12.66
N GLY A 67 -3.01 10.81 11.75
CA GLY A 67 -3.39 10.11 10.52
C GLY A 67 -2.22 9.70 9.64
N SER A 68 -2.22 8.44 9.19
CA SER A 68 -1.51 7.98 8.00
C SER A 68 -2.48 7.42 6.97
N SER A 69 -2.13 7.49 5.69
CA SER A 69 -2.92 6.82 4.65
C SER A 69 -2.04 6.27 3.54
N GLY A 70 -2.46 5.20 2.88
CA GLY A 70 -1.74 4.70 1.72
C GLY A 70 -2.62 4.00 0.71
N ASP A 71 -2.62 4.47 -0.53
CA ASP A 71 -3.48 3.92 -1.58
C ASP A 71 -2.63 3.29 -2.70
N HIS A 72 -2.75 1.97 -2.87
CA HIS A 72 -2.07 1.22 -3.92
C HIS A 72 -3.05 0.66 -4.94
N HIS A 73 -2.96 1.13 -6.19
CA HIS A 73 -3.81 0.65 -7.28
C HIS A 73 -2.99 0.05 -8.42
N ILE A 74 -3.35 -1.16 -8.83
CA ILE A 74 -2.78 -1.84 -10.00
C ILE A 74 -3.90 -2.13 -10.99
N THR A 75 -3.76 -1.65 -12.23
CA THR A 75 -4.65 -1.95 -13.34
C THR A 75 -3.90 -2.70 -14.43
N GLY A 76 -4.22 -3.98 -14.60
CA GLY A 76 -3.55 -4.89 -15.54
C GLY A 76 -3.24 -6.24 -14.91
N PRO A 77 -2.56 -7.15 -15.64
CA PRO A 77 -2.08 -8.40 -15.07
C PRO A 77 -1.07 -8.14 -13.96
N ALA A 78 -1.26 -8.75 -12.79
CA ALA A 78 -0.41 -8.57 -11.63
C ALA A 78 0.08 -9.92 -11.08
N SER A 79 1.34 -9.99 -10.66
CA SER A 79 1.87 -11.19 -10.00
C SER A 79 2.86 -10.87 -8.88
N GLY A 80 2.68 -11.47 -7.71
CA GLY A 80 3.51 -11.19 -6.54
C GLY A 80 3.27 -9.76 -6.07
N VAL A 81 2.05 -9.49 -5.62
CA VAL A 81 1.67 -8.19 -5.04
C VAL A 81 1.58 -8.38 -3.53
N THR A 82 2.22 -7.53 -2.76
CA THR A 82 2.19 -7.53 -1.30
C THR A 82 1.80 -6.14 -0.84
N GLY A 83 0.85 -6.03 0.08
CA GLY A 83 0.51 -4.76 0.72
C GLY A 83 1.64 -4.24 1.62
N GLY A 84 1.49 -3.00 2.07
CA GLY A 84 2.43 -2.34 2.98
C GLY A 84 2.17 -2.63 4.46
N GLU A 85 3.03 -2.13 5.34
CA GLU A 85 2.77 -2.13 6.79
C GLU A 85 2.47 -0.73 7.33
N HIS A 86 1.32 -0.51 7.95
CA HIS A 86 1.01 0.78 8.57
C HIS A 86 0.85 0.67 10.10
N THR A 87 1.48 1.59 10.85
CA THR A 87 1.44 1.58 12.32
C THR A 87 1.24 2.97 12.92
N GLY A 88 0.28 3.13 13.83
CA GLY A 88 0.09 4.38 14.58
C GLY A 88 -1.35 4.62 15.07
N PRO A 89 -1.67 5.82 15.58
CA PRO A 89 -2.97 6.08 16.21
C PRO A 89 -4.18 5.88 15.30
N ALA A 90 -4.06 6.23 14.02
CA ALA A 90 -5.11 6.06 13.01
C ALA A 90 -4.46 5.97 11.62
N SER A 91 -4.47 4.80 10.99
CA SER A 91 -4.16 4.62 9.56
C SER A 91 -5.38 4.18 8.76
N SER A 92 -5.36 4.46 7.46
CA SER A 92 -6.21 3.80 6.48
C SER A 92 -5.43 3.44 5.23
N GLY A 93 -5.49 2.19 4.78
CA GLY A 93 -4.84 1.75 3.56
C GLY A 93 -5.78 1.06 2.58
N ASP A 94 -5.80 1.51 1.31
CA ASP A 94 -6.62 0.90 0.27
C ASP A 94 -5.74 0.24 -0.81
N HIS A 95 -5.86 -1.08 -0.96
CA HIS A 95 -5.13 -1.86 -1.95
C HIS A 95 -6.08 -2.47 -2.97
N HIS A 96 -6.01 -1.95 -4.20
CA HIS A 96 -6.88 -2.36 -5.30
C HIS A 96 -6.09 -2.95 -6.47
N THR A 97 -6.41 -4.19 -6.84
CA THR A 97 -5.91 -4.83 -8.07
C THR A 97 -7.06 -5.09 -9.04
N THR A 98 -6.99 -4.54 -10.25
CA THR A 98 -7.97 -4.76 -11.32
C THR A 98 -7.31 -5.49 -12.49
N GLY A 99 -7.74 -6.72 -12.76
CA GLY A 99 -7.19 -7.59 -13.80
C GLY A 99 -6.86 -8.99 -13.28
N PRO A 100 -6.26 -9.85 -14.12
CA PRO A 100 -5.75 -11.15 -13.67
C PRO A 100 -4.66 -10.96 -12.61
N ALA A 101 -4.80 -11.62 -11.46
CA ALA A 101 -3.86 -11.49 -10.36
C ALA A 101 -3.40 -12.86 -9.83
N SER A 102 -2.12 -12.98 -9.47
CA SER A 102 -1.59 -14.20 -8.84
C SER A 102 -0.60 -13.89 -7.73
N GLY A 103 -0.78 -14.50 -6.55
CA GLY A 103 0.07 -14.24 -5.40
C GLY A 103 -0.11 -12.81 -4.90
N VAL A 104 -1.34 -12.48 -4.49
CA VAL A 104 -1.66 -11.20 -3.87
C VAL A 104 -1.73 -11.44 -2.36
N THR A 105 -1.02 -10.64 -1.58
CA THR A 105 -1.03 -10.70 -0.12
C THR A 105 -1.37 -9.30 0.38
N GLY A 106 -2.32 -9.20 1.30
CA GLY A 106 -2.62 -7.92 1.92
C GLY A 106 -1.51 -7.42 2.83
N GLY A 107 -1.60 -6.16 3.22
CA GLY A 107 -0.72 -5.49 4.17
C GLY A 107 -1.06 -5.79 5.62
N ASP A 108 -0.21 -5.31 6.52
CA ASP A 108 -0.38 -5.48 7.96
C ASP A 108 -0.49 -4.14 8.69
N ASP A 109 -1.53 -4.02 9.51
CA ASP A 109 -1.95 -2.73 10.05
C ASP A 109 -2.09 -2.80 11.57
N LYS A 110 -1.45 -1.88 12.30
CA LYS A 110 -1.47 -1.86 13.77
C LYS A 110 -1.84 -0.49 14.31
N HIS A 111 -3.02 -0.38 14.91
CA HIS A 111 -3.57 0.90 15.37
C HIS A 111 -4.09 0.90 16.80
N THR A 112 -3.92 2.04 17.49
CA THR A 112 -4.32 2.21 18.89
C THR A 112 -5.56 3.09 19.07
N GLY A 113 -5.98 3.82 18.03
CA GLY A 113 -7.11 4.74 18.05
C GLY A 113 -8.29 4.27 17.20
N PRO A 114 -9.47 4.91 17.36
CA PRO A 114 -10.63 4.65 16.54
C PRO A 114 -10.45 5.20 15.12
N GLY A 115 -11.01 4.51 14.11
CA GLY A 115 -11.08 5.01 12.73
C GLY A 115 -10.01 4.45 11.79
N SER A 116 -9.39 3.31 12.11
CA SER A 116 -8.53 2.61 11.18
C SER A 116 -9.27 1.57 10.36
N SER A 117 -8.91 1.44 9.09
CA SER A 117 -9.57 0.57 8.12
C SER A 117 -8.61 0.29 6.98
N ASP A 118 -8.45 -0.98 6.64
CA ASP A 118 -7.57 -1.41 5.56
C ASP A 118 -8.30 -2.35 4.63
N ASP A 119 -8.52 -1.90 3.41
CA ASP A 119 -9.36 -2.56 2.44
C ASP A 119 -8.51 -3.15 1.31
N HIS A 120 -8.66 -4.46 1.10
CA HIS A 120 -7.94 -5.20 0.08
C HIS A 120 -8.92 -5.80 -0.93
N HIS A 121 -8.83 -5.33 -2.17
CA HIS A 121 -9.79 -5.67 -3.20
C HIS A 121 -9.09 -6.11 -4.49
N THR A 122 -9.42 -7.33 -4.93
CA THR A 122 -9.02 -7.82 -6.26
C THR A 122 -10.25 -8.02 -7.13
N THR A 123 -10.27 -7.34 -8.28
CA THR A 123 -11.33 -7.46 -9.29
C THR A 123 -10.77 -8.15 -10.53
N GLY A 124 -11.20 -9.39 -10.77
CA GLY A 124 -10.77 -10.20 -11.91
C GLY A 124 -10.43 -11.64 -11.51
N PRO A 125 -9.95 -12.48 -12.45
CA PRO A 125 -9.45 -13.81 -12.12
C PRO A 125 -8.28 -13.72 -11.16
N ALA A 126 -8.38 -14.34 -9.99
CA ALA A 126 -7.35 -14.29 -8.97
C ALA A 126 -6.96 -15.69 -8.47
N SER A 127 -5.70 -15.89 -8.11
CA SER A 127 -5.20 -17.15 -7.55
C SER A 127 -4.12 -16.90 -6.51
N GLY A 128 -4.24 -17.53 -5.33
CA GLY A 128 -3.32 -17.27 -4.21
C GLY A 128 -3.47 -15.84 -3.67
N VAL A 129 -4.71 -15.46 -3.35
CA VAL A 129 -5.01 -14.20 -2.66
C VAL A 129 -5.09 -14.49 -1.16
N THR A 130 -4.30 -13.77 -0.38
CA THR A 130 -4.32 -13.77 1.07
C THR A 130 -4.70 -12.36 1.54
N GLY A 131 -5.62 -12.25 2.50
CA GLY A 131 -5.97 -10.97 3.11
C GLY A 131 -4.83 -10.41 3.98
N GLY A 132 -4.94 -9.14 4.35
CA GLY A 132 -4.04 -8.49 5.32
C GLY A 132 -4.44 -8.76 6.78
N GLU A 133 -3.55 -8.44 7.71
CA GLU A 133 -3.81 -8.56 9.15
C GLU A 133 -3.93 -7.19 9.83
N GLY A 134 -5.06 -6.93 10.49
CA GLY A 134 -5.28 -5.70 11.25
C GLY A 134 -5.33 -5.94 12.76
N GLU A 135 -4.51 -5.24 13.53
CA GLU A 135 -4.53 -5.22 15.00
C GLU A 135 -5.01 -3.86 15.52
N HIS A 136 -6.20 -3.84 16.15
CA HIS A 136 -6.72 -2.65 16.82
C HIS A 136 -6.67 -2.77 18.34
N THR A 137 -5.90 -1.89 18.98
CA THR A 137 -5.72 -1.82 20.44
C THR A 137 -6.26 -0.50 21.00
N GLY A 138 -7.59 -0.37 21.12
CA GLY A 138 -8.23 0.83 21.69
C GLY A 138 -9.66 0.60 22.19
N PRO A 139 -10.27 1.53 22.95
CA PRO A 139 -11.66 1.39 23.42
C PRO A 139 -12.63 1.52 22.24
N GLY A 140 -12.99 0.38 21.64
CA GLY A 140 -13.89 0.31 20.48
C GLY A 140 -13.66 -0.87 19.53
N SER A 141 -12.60 -1.67 19.72
CA SER A 141 -12.28 -2.80 18.84
C SER A 141 -13.36 -3.90 18.91
N SER A 142 -14.19 -4.05 17.87
CA SER A 142 -14.94 -5.28 17.61
C SER A 142 -14.21 -6.13 16.58
N ARG A 143 -14.00 -7.41 16.91
CA ARG A 143 -13.65 -8.47 15.95
C ARG A 143 -14.84 -8.86 15.10
#